data_AF-A0A6P9BSU1-F1
#
_entry.id   AF-A0A6P9BSU1-F1
#
_cell.length_a   1.000
_cell.length_b   1.000
_cell.length_c   1.000
_cell.angle_alpha   90.00
_cell.angle_beta   90.00
_cell.angle_gamma   90.00
#
_symmetry.space_group_name_H-M   'P 1'
#
loop_
_entity.id
_entity.type
_entity.pdbx_description
1 polymer ?
#
loop_
_entity_poly.entity_id
_entity_poly.type
_entity_poly.pdbx_seq_one_letter_code
_entity_poly.pdbx_strand_id
1 'polypeptide(L)'
;MICKVLDMLHKDMSERYQGLLLMEIPDWVINPFSDTEEDGVVEEEQLIELQNDIELKPKFKKLYQEFWLQKKISDRYPALWTVVKKLLVAFATSYLVEHGFSVVIQLLSKQRNRLQITECGDLRLLLSDLKPDIGKLVSFHQAHPSH
;
A
#
# COMPACT_ATOMS: atom_id res chain seq x y z
N MET A 1 17.20 23.89 -5.47
CA MET A 1 17.11 22.90 -6.56
C MET A 1 16.32 21.66 -6.12
N ILE A 2 16.63 21.07 -4.95
CA ILE A 2 15.91 19.90 -4.37
C ILE A 2 14.42 20.17 -4.12
N CYS A 3 14.02 21.33 -3.57
CA CYS A 3 12.61 21.65 -3.35
C CYS A 3 11.79 21.60 -4.64
N LYS A 4 12.31 22.17 -5.74
CA LYS A 4 11.64 22.12 -7.05
C LYS A 4 11.45 20.69 -7.57
N VAL A 5 12.43 19.80 -7.33
CA VAL A 5 12.34 18.39 -7.74
C VAL A 5 11.28 17.65 -6.92
N LEU A 6 11.23 17.90 -5.61
CA LEU A 6 10.21 17.34 -4.74
C LEU A 6 8.81 17.85 -5.09
N ASP A 7 8.67 19.14 -5.40
CA ASP A 7 7.40 19.74 -5.81
C ASP A 7 6.90 19.16 -7.15
N MET A 8 7.81 18.99 -8.12
CA MET A 8 7.50 18.34 -9.40
C MET A 8 7.10 16.88 -9.21
N LEU A 9 7.83 16.13 -8.37
CA LEU A 9 7.54 14.73 -8.09
C LEU A 9 6.21 14.57 -7.32
N HIS A 10 5.95 15.45 -6.36
CA HIS A 10 4.69 15.49 -5.63
C HIS A 10 3.53 15.75 -6.59
N LYS A 11 3.62 16.78 -7.44
CA LYS A 11 2.60 17.10 -8.43
C LYS A 11 2.33 15.92 -9.38
N ASP A 12 3.38 15.33 -9.93
CA ASP A 12 3.32 14.19 -10.86
C ASP A 12 2.71 12.94 -10.20
N MET A 13 3.01 12.69 -8.92
CA MET A 13 2.36 11.62 -8.16
C MET A 13 0.90 11.96 -7.80
N SER A 14 0.61 13.20 -7.41
CA SER A 14 -0.76 13.65 -7.18
C SER A 14 -1.61 13.46 -8.43
N GLU A 15 -1.13 13.85 -9.61
CA GLU A 15 -1.81 13.68 -10.90
C GLU A 15 -2.04 12.20 -11.22
N ARG A 16 -1.02 11.34 -11.11
CA ARG A 16 -1.16 9.89 -11.38
C ARG A 16 -2.08 9.16 -10.42
N TYR A 17 -2.15 9.59 -9.16
CA TYR A 17 -2.92 8.93 -8.12
C TYR A 17 -4.16 9.72 -7.69
N GLN A 18 -4.61 10.71 -8.46
CA GLN A 18 -5.84 11.46 -8.14
C GLN A 18 -7.04 10.53 -7.95
N GLY A 19 -7.14 9.47 -8.76
CA GLY A 19 -8.19 8.47 -8.61
C GLY A 19 -8.13 7.69 -7.29
N LEU A 20 -6.97 7.56 -6.66
CA LEU A 20 -6.84 6.97 -5.33
C LEU A 20 -7.17 7.97 -4.22
N LEU A 21 -6.83 9.24 -4.41
CA LEU A 21 -7.12 10.32 -3.45
C LEU A 21 -8.61 10.65 -3.37
N LEU A 22 -9.36 10.45 -4.46
CA LEU A 22 -10.80 10.65 -4.54
C LEU A 22 -11.60 9.36 -4.29
N MET A 23 -10.92 8.28 -3.91
CA MET A 23 -11.55 6.98 -3.72
C MET A 23 -12.27 6.96 -2.38
N GLU A 24 -13.60 6.91 -2.42
CA GLU A 24 -14.41 6.69 -1.23
C GLU A 24 -14.52 5.18 -0.95
N ILE A 25 -14.35 4.80 0.31
CA ILE A 25 -14.51 3.42 0.76
C ILE A 25 -15.99 3.24 1.07
N PRO A 26 -16.70 2.35 0.35
CA PRO A 26 -18.11 2.09 0.62
C PRO A 26 -18.32 1.53 2.03
N ASP A 27 -19.44 1.90 2.66
CA ASP A 27 -19.70 1.50 4.05
C ASP A 27 -19.83 -0.03 4.18
N TRP A 28 -20.36 -0.71 3.17
CA TRP A 28 -20.46 -2.17 3.14
C TRP A 28 -19.09 -2.87 3.06
N VAL A 29 -18.02 -2.18 2.63
CA VAL A 29 -16.66 -2.75 2.67
C VAL A 29 -16.17 -2.79 4.11
N ILE A 30 -16.49 -1.77 4.91
CA ILE A 30 -16.10 -1.66 6.32
C ILE A 30 -16.98 -2.57 7.18
N ASN A 31 -18.28 -2.58 6.91
CA ASN A 31 -19.27 -3.42 7.59
C ASN A 31 -20.17 -4.14 6.57
N PRO A 32 -19.78 -5.33 6.09
CA PRO A 32 -20.53 -6.05 5.06
C PRO A 32 -21.91 -6.55 5.51
N PHE A 33 -22.20 -6.47 6.81
CA PHE A 33 -23.44 -6.93 7.41
C PHE A 33 -24.31 -5.78 7.96
N SER A 34 -23.96 -4.51 7.68
CA SER A 34 -24.89 -3.40 7.94
C SER A 34 -25.99 -3.37 6.90
N ASP A 35 -27.19 -2.96 7.33
CA ASP A 35 -28.34 -2.68 6.47
C ASP A 35 -28.17 -1.33 5.78
N THR A 36 -27.07 -1.15 5.05
CA THR A 36 -26.82 0.04 4.24
C THR A 36 -27.42 -0.17 2.86
N GLU A 37 -28.53 0.52 2.59
CA GLU A 37 -29.08 0.71 1.24
C GLU A 37 -28.19 1.72 0.51
N GLU A 38 -27.07 1.26 -0.04
CA GLU A 38 -26.17 2.10 -0.82
C GLU A 38 -26.61 2.04 -2.29
N ASP A 39 -27.29 3.10 -2.74
CA ASP A 39 -27.82 3.22 -4.10
C ASP A 39 -26.66 3.24 -5.13
N GLY A 40 -26.67 2.30 -6.07
CA GLY A 40 -25.62 2.19 -7.10
C GLY A 40 -24.50 1.18 -6.82
N VAL A 41 -24.67 0.27 -5.86
CA VAL A 41 -23.81 -0.91 -5.75
C VAL A 41 -23.98 -1.74 -7.01
N VAL A 42 -22.94 -1.82 -7.84
CA VAL A 42 -22.94 -2.59 -9.10
C VAL A 42 -23.28 -4.08 -8.87
N GLU A 43 -23.16 -4.55 -7.62
CA GLU A 43 -23.26 -5.95 -7.21
C GLU A 43 -24.25 -6.16 -6.04
N GLU A 44 -25.39 -5.45 -6.07
CA GLU A 44 -26.45 -5.50 -5.03
C GLU A 44 -26.86 -6.93 -4.65
N GLU A 45 -26.97 -7.84 -5.62
CA GLU A 45 -27.41 -9.22 -5.37
C GLU A 45 -26.43 -9.98 -4.45
N GLN A 46 -25.13 -9.91 -4.74
CA GLN A 46 -24.11 -10.52 -3.88
C GLN A 46 -24.03 -9.85 -2.51
N LEU A 47 -24.27 -8.54 -2.46
CA LEU A 47 -24.26 -7.80 -1.19
C LEU A 47 -25.43 -8.24 -0.30
N ILE A 48 -26.64 -8.37 -0.87
CA ILE A 48 -27.81 -8.86 -0.15
C ILE A 48 -27.61 -10.30 0.33
N GLU A 49 -27.06 -11.18 -0.52
CA GLU A 49 -26.72 -12.55 -0.11
C GLU A 49 -25.73 -12.58 1.05
N LEU A 50 -24.69 -11.74 0.99
CA LEU A 50 -23.68 -11.64 2.04
C LEU A 50 -24.27 -11.10 3.35
N GLN A 51 -25.08 -10.04 3.31
CA GLN A 51 -25.72 -9.44 4.48
C GLN A 51 -26.65 -10.43 5.22
N ASN A 52 -27.27 -11.34 4.45
CA ASN A 52 -28.15 -12.40 4.96
C ASN A 52 -27.42 -13.71 5.30
N ASP A 53 -26.10 -13.77 5.15
CA ASP A 53 -25.33 -14.98 5.45
C ASP A 53 -25.16 -15.20 6.96
N ILE A 54 -26.01 -16.07 7.50
CA ILE A 54 -26.06 -16.44 8.93
C ILE A 54 -24.77 -17.13 9.39
N GLU A 55 -24.02 -17.79 8.51
CA GLU A 55 -22.76 -18.45 8.87
C GLU A 55 -21.59 -17.47 8.99
N LEU A 56 -21.57 -16.45 8.13
CA LEU A 56 -20.46 -15.49 8.06
C LEU A 56 -20.63 -14.34 9.05
N LYS A 57 -21.87 -13.91 9.31
CA LYS A 57 -22.19 -12.85 10.27
C LYS A 57 -21.55 -13.03 11.66
N PRO A 58 -21.61 -14.20 12.32
CA PRO A 58 -20.94 -14.41 13.62
C PRO A 58 -19.42 -14.54 13.51
N LYS A 59 -18.87 -14.82 12.31
CA LYS A 59 -17.42 -14.96 12.08
C LYS A 59 -16.73 -13.63 11.83
N PHE A 60 -17.49 -12.57 11.58
CA PHE A 60 -16.96 -11.22 11.39
C PHE A 60 -16.43 -10.64 12.71
N LYS A 61 -15.11 -10.73 12.93
CA LYS A 61 -14.42 -10.27 14.16
C LYS A 61 -13.88 -8.83 14.06
N LYS A 62 -14.67 -7.91 13.47
CA LYS A 62 -14.40 -6.47 13.27
C LYS A 62 -13.32 -6.08 12.25
N LEU A 63 -12.29 -6.89 11.98
CA LEU A 63 -11.29 -6.56 10.97
C LEU A 63 -11.79 -6.95 9.58
N TYR A 64 -12.32 -5.97 8.83
CA TYR A 64 -12.84 -6.19 7.48
C TYR A 64 -11.77 -6.71 6.50
N GLN A 65 -10.51 -6.30 6.65
CA GLN A 65 -9.41 -6.75 5.81
C GLN A 65 -9.23 -8.28 5.90
N GLU A 66 -9.20 -8.82 7.12
CA GLU A 66 -9.10 -10.27 7.34
C GLU A 66 -10.32 -11.03 6.84
N PHE A 67 -11.50 -10.42 6.94
CA PHE A 67 -12.72 -10.97 6.39
C PHE A 67 -12.63 -11.13 4.87
N TRP A 68 -12.32 -10.05 4.15
CA TRP A 68 -12.27 -10.05 2.70
C TRP A 68 -11.11 -10.88 2.12
N LEU A 69 -9.99 -10.99 2.82
CA LEU A 69 -8.84 -11.81 2.40
C LEU A 69 -9.10 -13.33 2.45
N GLN A 70 -10.21 -13.77 3.03
CA GLN A 70 -10.56 -15.20 3.06
C GLN A 70 -10.89 -15.71 1.66
N LYS A 71 -10.25 -16.82 1.27
CA LYS A 71 -10.50 -17.48 -0.01
C LYS A 71 -11.98 -17.82 -0.23
N LYS A 72 -12.69 -18.27 0.81
CA LYS A 72 -14.14 -18.56 0.75
C LYS A 72 -14.96 -17.34 0.30
N ILE A 73 -14.57 -16.12 0.71
CA ILE A 73 -15.26 -14.87 0.35
C ILE A 73 -14.96 -14.50 -1.10
N SER A 74 -13.68 -14.57 -1.51
CA SER A 74 -13.28 -14.35 -2.91
C SER A 74 -13.95 -15.30 -3.89
N ASP A 75 -14.14 -16.57 -3.50
CA ASP A 75 -14.74 -17.58 -4.37
C ASP A 75 -16.27 -17.46 -4.44
N ARG A 76 -16.92 -17.08 -3.32
CA ARG A 76 -18.39 -17.00 -3.21
C ARG A 76 -18.96 -15.66 -3.65
N TYR A 77 -18.23 -14.57 -3.41
CA TYR A 77 -18.64 -13.20 -3.73
C TYR A 77 -17.59 -12.52 -4.62
N PRO A 78 -17.31 -13.06 -5.83
CA PRO A 78 -16.23 -12.58 -6.68
C PRO A 78 -16.42 -11.14 -7.18
N ALA A 79 -17.65 -10.67 -7.26
CA ALA A 79 -17.96 -9.34 -7.77
C ALA A 79 -17.68 -8.28 -6.69
N LEU A 80 -18.15 -8.51 -5.46
CA LEU A 80 -17.76 -7.72 -4.28
C LEU A 80 -16.24 -7.74 -4.07
N TRP A 81 -15.62 -8.91 -4.18
CA TRP A 81 -14.17 -9.05 -4.05
C TRP A 81 -13.39 -8.24 -5.09
N THR A 82 -13.91 -8.06 -6.31
CA THR A 82 -13.26 -7.26 -7.35
C THR A 82 -13.15 -5.79 -6.94
N VAL A 83 -14.17 -5.25 -6.27
CA VAL A 83 -14.15 -3.89 -5.71
C VAL A 83 -13.16 -3.82 -4.55
N VAL A 84 -13.29 -4.71 -3.57
CA VAL A 84 -12.42 -4.73 -2.38
C VAL A 84 -10.94 -4.91 -2.74
N LYS A 85 -10.64 -5.76 -3.72
CA LYS A 85 -9.27 -5.97 -4.21
C LYS A 85 -8.66 -4.67 -4.74
N LYS A 86 -9.43 -3.85 -5.47
CA LYS A 86 -8.95 -2.54 -5.95
C LYS A 86 -8.65 -1.61 -4.78
N LEU A 87 -9.52 -1.58 -3.76
CA LEU A 87 -9.33 -0.78 -2.54
C LEU A 87 -8.07 -1.22 -1.77
N LEU A 88 -7.87 -2.52 -1.58
CA LEU A 88 -6.71 -3.07 -0.88
C LEU A 88 -5.40 -2.77 -1.62
N VAL A 89 -5.39 -2.92 -2.96
CA VAL A 89 -4.22 -2.61 -3.78
C VAL A 89 -3.92 -1.11 -3.73
N ALA A 90 -4.95 -0.26 -3.87
CA ALA A 90 -4.83 1.18 -3.76
C ALA A 90 -4.18 1.61 -2.44
N PHE A 91 -4.65 1.06 -1.31
CA PHE A 91 -4.12 1.37 0.01
C PHE A 91 -2.65 0.93 0.18
N ALA A 92 -2.30 -0.26 -0.30
CA ALA A 92 -0.91 -0.71 -0.26
C ALA A 92 0.00 0.18 -1.12
N THR A 93 -0.48 0.61 -2.30
CA THR A 93 0.29 1.49 -3.18
C THR A 93 0.47 2.90 -2.64
N SER A 94 -0.56 3.51 -2.04
CA SER A 94 -0.45 4.86 -1.45
C SER A 94 0.51 4.84 -0.27
N TYR A 95 0.39 3.85 0.62
CA TYR A 95 1.31 3.70 1.75
C TYR A 95 2.77 3.57 1.30
N LEU A 96 3.06 2.73 0.31
CA LEU A 96 4.42 2.56 -0.22
C LEU A 96 4.96 3.83 -0.86
N VAL A 97 4.11 4.58 -1.57
CA VAL A 97 4.48 5.87 -2.16
C VAL A 97 4.80 6.90 -1.07
N GLU A 98 3.91 7.08 -0.10
CA GLU A 98 4.12 8.00 1.02
C GLU A 98 5.36 7.65 1.85
N HIS A 99 5.56 6.36 2.12
CA HIS A 99 6.75 5.87 2.79
C HIS A 99 8.02 6.14 1.97
N GLY A 100 7.97 5.87 0.66
CA GLY A 100 8.97 6.25 -0.33
C GLY A 100 9.41 7.71 -0.21
N PHE A 101 8.44 8.62 -0.24
CA PHE A 101 8.69 10.04 -0.08
C PHE A 101 9.30 10.38 1.28
N SER A 102 8.75 9.83 2.36
CA SER A 102 9.26 10.06 3.72
C SER A 102 10.74 9.65 3.84
N VAL A 103 11.11 8.49 3.29
CA VAL A 103 12.50 8.02 3.23
C VAL A 103 13.37 8.95 2.40
N VAL A 104 12.93 9.38 1.21
CA VAL A 104 13.67 10.35 0.37
C VAL A 104 13.92 11.66 1.14
N ILE A 105 12.91 12.18 1.85
CA ILE A 105 13.03 13.41 2.65
C ILE A 105 13.97 13.21 3.84
N GLN A 106 13.88 12.08 4.55
CA GLN A 106 14.81 11.74 5.63
C GLN A 106 16.24 11.61 5.12
N LEU A 107 16.44 11.00 3.95
CA LEU A 107 17.74 10.85 3.33
C LEU A 107 18.30 12.21 2.90
N LEU A 108 17.50 13.05 2.23
CA LEU A 108 17.88 14.41 1.82
C LEU A 108 18.19 15.32 3.02
N SER A 109 17.44 15.20 4.12
CA SER A 109 17.66 16.00 5.33
C SER A 109 18.91 15.55 6.10
N LYS A 110 19.23 14.25 6.14
CA LYS A 110 20.44 13.70 6.79
C LYS A 110 21.69 13.76 5.91
N GLN A 111 21.58 13.63 4.59
CA GLN A 111 22.70 13.68 3.64
C GLN A 111 23.16 15.09 3.24
N ARG A 112 22.71 16.13 3.95
CA ARG A 112 23.35 17.46 3.86
C ARG A 112 24.85 17.44 4.24
N ASN A 113 25.36 16.33 4.81
CA ASN A 113 26.78 16.13 5.10
C ASN A 113 27.57 15.26 4.09
N ARG A 114 26.95 14.51 3.17
CA ARG A 114 27.67 13.78 2.11
C ARG A 114 26.75 13.58 0.91
N LEU A 115 26.96 14.35 -0.16
CA LEU A 115 26.34 14.15 -1.46
C LEU A 115 26.70 12.75 -1.99
N GLN A 116 25.73 11.86 -2.18
CA GLN A 116 25.62 10.95 -3.34
C GLN A 116 24.31 10.14 -3.28
N ILE A 117 23.22 10.79 -3.68
CA ILE A 117 21.87 10.19 -3.73
C ILE A 117 21.69 9.34 -5.02
N THR A 118 22.60 9.47 -5.98
CA THR A 118 22.52 8.81 -7.29
C THR A 118 22.89 7.32 -7.26
N GLU A 119 23.42 6.80 -6.15
CA GLU A 119 23.69 5.37 -5.99
C GLU A 119 22.47 4.69 -5.35
N CYS A 120 21.61 4.13 -6.22
CA CYS A 120 20.28 3.53 -6.01
C CYS A 120 20.20 2.35 -4.99
N GLY A 121 21.18 2.17 -4.11
CA GLY A 121 21.23 1.12 -3.09
C GLY A 121 20.49 1.48 -1.79
N ASP A 122 20.72 2.69 -1.28
CA ASP A 122 20.26 3.11 0.05
C ASP A 122 18.72 3.24 0.12
N LEU A 123 18.11 3.79 -0.93
CA LEU A 123 16.66 3.91 -1.00
C LEU A 123 15.98 2.53 -1.04
N ARG A 124 16.54 1.60 -1.84
CA ARG A 124 16.01 0.23 -1.92
C ARG A 124 16.15 -0.50 -0.59
N LEU A 125 17.28 -0.34 0.10
CA LEU A 125 17.53 -0.89 1.42
C LEU A 125 16.57 -0.34 2.48
N LEU A 126 16.23 0.95 2.41
CA LEU A 126 15.33 1.60 3.38
C LEU A 126 13.85 1.29 3.13
N LEU A 127 13.46 1.00 1.89
CA LEU A 127 12.07 0.67 1.51
C LEU A 127 11.74 -0.82 1.60
N SER A 128 12.71 -1.66 1.99
CA SER A 128 12.53 -3.10 2.09
C SER A 128 12.99 -3.59 3.46
N ASP A 129 12.33 -4.59 4.03
CA ASP A 129 12.80 -5.28 5.24
C ASP A 129 14.03 -6.17 4.98
N LEU A 130 14.66 -6.07 3.80
CA LEU A 130 15.89 -6.79 3.47
C LEU A 130 17.05 -6.23 4.29
N LYS A 131 17.48 -7.01 5.29
CA LYS A 131 18.75 -6.76 5.97
C LYS A 131 19.91 -7.04 5.01
N PRO A 132 20.81 -6.08 4.77
CA PRO A 132 22.00 -6.34 3.98
C PRO A 132 22.88 -7.36 4.71
N ASP A 133 23.34 -8.38 3.99
CA ASP A 133 24.31 -9.34 4.50
C ASP A 133 25.70 -8.69 4.54
N ILE A 134 25.99 -8.06 5.69
CA ILE A 134 27.23 -7.33 5.95
C ILE A 134 28.44 -8.28 5.83
N GLY A 135 28.29 -9.55 6.24
CA GLY A 135 29.38 -10.53 6.17
C GLY A 135 29.80 -10.80 4.73
N LYS A 136 28.82 -10.93 3.83
CA LYS A 136 29.07 -11.10 2.40
C LYS A 136 29.64 -9.82 1.76
N LEU A 137 29.15 -8.64 2.12
CA LEU A 137 29.69 -7.36 1.65
C LEU A 137 31.15 -7.14 2.06
N VAL A 138 31.52 -7.48 3.30
CA VAL A 138 32.90 -7.38 3.81
C VAL A 138 33.81 -8.39 3.09
N SER A 139 33.31 -9.59 2.76
CA SER A 139 34.10 -10.58 2.01
C SER A 139 34.46 -10.15 0.58
N PHE A 140 33.65 -9.26 -0.03
CA PHE A 140 33.94 -8.67 -1.34
C PHE A 140 34.79 -7.40 -1.27
N HIS A 141 34.93 -6.79 -0.10
CA HIS A 141 35.78 -5.61 0.10
C HIS A 141 37.23 -6.06 0.33
N GLN A 142 37.99 -6.29 -0.75
CA GLN A 142 39.43 -6.45 -0.63
C GLN A 142 40.05 -5.14 -0.13
N ALA A 143 40.76 -5.19 1.00
CA ALA A 143 41.58 -4.09 1.47
C ALA A 143 42.68 -3.84 0.43
N HIS A 144 42.56 -2.77 -0.35
CA HIS A 144 43.66 -2.30 -1.19
C HIS A 144 44.82 -1.91 -0.26
N PRO A 145 46.03 -2.46 -0.44
CA PRO A 145 47.18 -2.04 0.32
C PRO A 145 47.52 -0.60 -0.08
N SER A 146 47.55 0.29 0.91
CA SER A 146 48.07 1.64 0.76
C SER A 146 49.58 1.59 0.51
N HIS A 147 50.03 2.24 -0.56
CA HIS A 147 51.44 2.50 -0.88
C HIS A 147 51.93 3.78 -0.23
#